data_AF-A0A967EBN2-F1
#
_entry.id   AF-A0A967EBN2-F1
#
_cell.length_a   1.000
_cell.length_b   1.000
_cell.length_c   1.000
_cell.angle_alpha   90.00
_cell.angle_beta   90.00
_cell.angle_gamma   90.00
#
_symmetry.space_group_name_H-M   'P 1'
#
loop_
_entity.id
_entity.type
_entity.pdbx_description
1 polymer ?
#
loop_
_entity_poly.entity_id
_entity_poly.type
_entity_poly.pdbx_seq_one_letter_code
_entity_poly.pdbx_strand_id
1 'polypeptide(L)'
;MRHSLFYDDHEKIVKNRAYSYNPTDNGFQKAVLSFANVGATSLFTTVEDLSKWAMNFQDPKVGSRAIIEQMNTLAVLNNGETFGGAYGQFVDPYKGLLQIQHSGGDAGYRSYLSRFPEQDFAVSVVTNRGNSNPAALALQVVDLFLANDFKEETSQTESKPETFISLGPEQLKSFENNYWWEEQRIPRKVVFKNDTLRYVRGIGNESPLAPISKTKFRMLRVPAKVYVEFLKEAGEQRMNVYQENTPTITLSPYEPVDPKKVDLTPYIGTFYSPELDTSYRYTIVDGKLTATHRRNSNLDMEIIKQDLFRHDNIVTEFVRDNSNAISGIKVSTGRVRNLWFEKTED
;
A
#
# COMPACT_ATOMS: atom_id res chain seq x y z
N MET A 1 -6.89 8.99 31.02
CA MET A 1 -7.03 9.71 29.73
C MET A 1 -8.18 10.68 29.87
N ARG A 2 -7.95 12.00 29.86
CA ARG A 2 -8.97 13.05 30.13
C ARG A 2 -9.25 13.97 28.94
N HIS A 3 -8.44 13.87 27.90
CA HIS A 3 -8.51 14.63 26.64
C HIS A 3 -8.65 13.68 25.45
N SER A 4 -9.34 12.56 25.66
CA SER A 4 -9.66 11.60 24.62
C SER A 4 -11.18 11.48 24.49
N LEU A 5 -11.68 11.46 23.26
CA LEU A 5 -13.09 11.26 22.95
C LEU A 5 -13.24 10.61 21.59
N PHE A 6 -14.30 9.82 21.41
CA PHE A 6 -14.75 9.47 20.08
C PHE A 6 -15.53 10.66 19.51
N TYR A 7 -15.12 11.10 18.32
CA TYR A 7 -15.76 12.17 17.57
C TYR A 7 -16.84 11.56 16.68
N ASP A 8 -18.01 11.39 17.27
CA ASP A 8 -19.20 10.75 16.69
C ASP A 8 -20.28 11.73 16.24
N ASP A 9 -20.00 13.03 16.39
CA ASP A 9 -20.84 14.14 15.95
C ASP A 9 -19.97 15.15 15.19
N HIS A 10 -20.27 15.35 13.91
CA HIS A 10 -19.52 16.22 13.01
C HIS A 10 -19.75 17.72 13.28
N GLU A 11 -20.75 18.07 14.09
CA GLU A 11 -21.01 19.45 14.54
C GLU A 11 -20.32 19.77 15.87
N LYS A 12 -19.90 18.75 16.61
CA LYS A 12 -19.30 18.90 17.94
C LYS A 12 -18.05 19.77 17.89
N ILE A 13 -18.01 20.79 18.75
CA ILE A 13 -16.84 21.65 18.93
C ILE A 13 -15.85 20.96 19.86
N VAL A 14 -14.66 20.65 19.35
CA VAL A 14 -13.54 20.12 20.15
C VAL A 14 -12.57 21.26 20.42
N LYS A 15 -12.51 21.73 21.67
CA LYS A 15 -11.56 22.76 22.08
C LYS A 15 -10.12 22.27 21.90
N ASN A 16 -9.24 23.17 21.46
CA ASN A 16 -7.81 22.90 21.23
C ASN A 16 -7.53 21.77 20.22
N ARG A 17 -8.45 21.54 19.27
CA ARG A 17 -8.26 20.59 18.18
C ARG A 17 -7.27 21.13 17.14
N ALA A 18 -6.24 20.35 16.81
CA ALA A 18 -5.41 20.61 15.64
C ALA A 18 -6.23 20.37 14.36
N TYR A 19 -6.12 21.21 13.33
CA TYR A 19 -6.68 20.94 12.00
C TYR A 19 -5.74 20.09 11.15
N SER A 20 -6.28 19.34 10.19
CA SER A 20 -5.49 18.47 9.30
C SER A 20 -5.17 19.12 7.95
N TYR A 21 -3.99 18.84 7.41
CA TYR A 21 -3.47 19.49 6.22
C TYR A 21 -2.85 18.50 5.23
N ASN A 22 -2.96 18.80 3.93
CA ASN A 22 -2.17 18.17 2.87
C ASN A 22 -1.15 19.18 2.31
N PRO A 23 0.06 18.75 1.97
CA PRO A 23 1.01 19.61 1.26
C PRO A 23 0.48 19.97 -0.14
N THR A 24 0.89 21.12 -0.64
CA THR A 24 0.76 21.56 -2.03
C THR A 24 2.12 22.06 -2.52
N ASP A 25 2.26 22.33 -3.82
CA ASP A 25 3.52 22.85 -4.38
C ASP A 25 3.97 24.16 -3.70
N ASN A 26 3.02 24.96 -3.21
CA ASN A 26 3.26 26.28 -2.63
C ASN A 26 2.91 26.37 -1.12
N GLY A 27 2.75 25.24 -0.42
CA GLY A 27 2.48 25.24 1.03
C GLY A 27 1.57 24.10 1.50
N PHE A 28 0.48 24.45 2.19
CA PHE A 28 -0.47 23.50 2.76
C PHE A 28 -1.91 23.95 2.53
N GLN A 29 -2.79 22.98 2.32
CA GLN A 29 -4.23 23.18 2.27
C GLN A 29 -4.93 22.32 3.32
N LYS A 30 -6.08 22.79 3.80
CA LYS A 30 -6.90 22.04 4.76
C LYS A 30 -7.36 20.73 4.11
N ALA A 31 -7.08 19.61 4.77
CA ALA A 31 -7.66 18.33 4.43
C ALA A 31 -8.93 18.14 5.28
N VAL A 32 -10.08 18.04 4.61
CA VAL A 32 -11.38 17.97 5.28
C VAL A 32 -11.60 16.57 5.82
N LEU A 33 -11.87 16.46 7.12
CA LEU A 33 -12.38 15.24 7.74
C LEU A 33 -13.90 15.23 7.59
N SER A 34 -14.45 14.22 6.90
CA SER A 34 -15.86 14.19 6.47
C SER A 34 -16.65 13.02 7.05
N PHE A 35 -16.28 12.53 8.23
CA PHE A 35 -16.99 11.46 8.93
C PHE A 35 -16.85 11.63 10.45
N ALA A 36 -17.75 10.96 11.17
CA ALA A 36 -17.82 10.92 12.62
C ALA A 36 -18.32 9.55 13.07
N ASN A 37 -17.49 8.51 12.85
CA ASN A 37 -17.87 7.11 13.04
C ASN A 37 -17.09 6.49 14.20
N VAL A 38 -17.75 5.75 15.08
CA VAL A 38 -17.13 5.02 16.20
C VAL A 38 -16.73 3.61 15.78
N GLY A 39 -15.68 3.07 16.40
CA GLY A 39 -15.21 1.69 16.19
C GLY A 39 -13.93 1.65 15.37
N ALA A 40 -14.02 1.93 14.06
CA ALA A 40 -12.86 1.88 13.17
C ALA A 40 -11.95 3.11 13.26
N THR A 41 -12.49 4.26 13.67
CA THR A 41 -11.79 5.57 13.61
C THR A 41 -12.40 6.56 14.63
N SER A 42 -12.12 7.85 14.47
CA SER A 42 -12.64 9.01 15.19
C SER A 42 -12.24 9.14 16.66
N LEU A 43 -11.31 8.32 17.15
CA LEU A 43 -10.69 8.60 18.44
C LEU A 43 -9.80 9.84 18.33
N PHE A 44 -10.27 10.95 18.90
CA PHE A 44 -9.46 12.15 19.05
C PHE A 44 -8.77 12.07 20.40
N THR A 45 -7.46 12.26 20.40
CA THR A 45 -6.64 12.10 21.60
C THR A 45 -5.41 13.03 21.55
N THR A 46 -4.65 13.02 22.64
CA THR A 46 -3.37 13.71 22.80
C THR A 46 -2.24 12.69 22.94
N VAL A 47 -1.00 13.14 22.74
CA VAL A 47 0.18 12.28 22.94
C VAL A 47 0.28 11.82 24.39
N GLU A 48 -0.07 12.68 25.36
CA GLU A 48 -0.04 12.38 26.79
C GLU A 48 -1.05 11.30 27.17
N ASP A 49 -2.25 11.33 26.60
CA ASP A 49 -3.26 10.31 26.87
C ASP A 49 -2.98 9.01 26.12
N LEU A 50 -2.41 9.09 24.91
CA LEU A 50 -1.96 7.90 24.19
C LEU A 50 -0.79 7.20 24.92
N SER A 51 0.11 7.95 25.57
CA SER A 51 1.15 7.38 26.44
C SER A 51 0.56 6.69 27.68
N LYS A 52 -0.50 7.24 28.28
CA LYS A 52 -1.23 6.54 29.36
C LYS A 52 -1.87 5.24 28.87
N TRP A 53 -2.39 5.23 27.64
CA TRP A 53 -2.91 4.01 27.03
C TRP A 53 -1.81 2.97 26.81
N ALA A 54 -0.63 3.40 26.35
CA ALA A 54 0.52 2.52 26.20
C ALA A 54 0.93 1.88 27.54
N MET A 55 1.01 2.68 28.62
CA MET A 55 1.31 2.19 29.97
C MET A 55 0.25 1.22 30.50
N ASN A 56 -1.02 1.38 30.13
CA ASN A 56 -2.10 0.47 30.53
C ASN A 56 -1.89 -0.97 30.00
N PHE A 57 -1.21 -1.16 28.87
CA PHE A 57 -0.89 -2.51 28.40
C PHE A 57 0.16 -3.22 29.25
N GLN A 58 1.04 -2.47 29.92
CA GLN A 58 2.07 -3.04 30.80
C GLN A 58 1.52 -3.30 32.21
N ASP A 59 0.80 -2.32 32.76
CA ASP A 59 0.15 -2.39 34.07
C ASP A 59 -1.35 -2.04 33.93
N PRO A 60 -2.21 -3.04 33.64
CA PRO A 60 -3.62 -2.81 33.33
C PRO A 60 -4.39 -2.16 34.48
N LYS A 61 -4.90 -0.95 34.23
CA LYS A 61 -5.92 -0.27 35.04
C LYS A 61 -7.31 -0.42 34.44
N VAL A 62 -7.39 -0.53 33.12
CA VAL A 62 -8.61 -0.79 32.34
C VAL A 62 -8.41 -2.07 31.53
N GLY A 63 -9.40 -2.96 31.58
CA GLY A 63 -9.27 -4.33 31.09
C GLY A 63 -8.57 -5.24 32.11
N SER A 64 -8.57 -6.54 31.85
CA SER A 64 -7.83 -7.51 32.65
C SER A 64 -6.53 -7.89 31.94
N ARG A 65 -5.57 -8.43 32.69
CA ARG A 65 -4.35 -9.00 32.10
C ARG A 65 -4.68 -10.04 31.03
N ALA A 66 -5.71 -10.87 31.24
CA ALA A 66 -6.19 -11.84 30.26
C ALA A 66 -6.68 -11.19 28.95
N ILE A 67 -7.39 -10.05 29.02
CA ILE A 67 -7.79 -9.30 27.82
C ILE A 67 -6.56 -8.75 27.08
N ILE A 68 -5.59 -8.21 27.81
CA ILE A 68 -4.36 -7.69 27.20
C ILE A 68 -3.54 -8.79 26.54
N GLU A 69 -3.40 -9.95 27.19
CA GLU A 69 -2.77 -11.13 26.61
C GLU A 69 -3.49 -11.57 25.34
N GLN A 70 -4.82 -11.65 25.37
CA GLN A 70 -5.62 -11.98 24.18
C GLN A 70 -5.40 -10.96 23.06
N MET A 71 -5.32 -9.67 23.37
CA MET A 71 -5.07 -8.63 22.37
C MET A 71 -3.72 -8.78 21.68
N ASN A 72 -2.71 -9.32 22.38
CA ASN A 72 -1.37 -9.54 21.84
C ASN A 72 -1.25 -10.88 21.09
N THR A 73 -2.27 -11.74 21.11
CA THR A 73 -2.26 -13.03 20.40
C THR A 73 -2.40 -12.83 18.90
N LEU A 74 -1.44 -13.36 18.14
CA LEU A 74 -1.46 -13.37 16.68
C LEU A 74 -2.68 -14.13 16.15
N ALA A 75 -3.32 -13.56 15.13
CA ALA A 75 -4.36 -14.22 14.37
C ALA A 75 -3.77 -15.35 13.52
N VAL A 76 -4.46 -16.49 13.56
CA VAL A 76 -4.11 -17.70 12.79
C VAL A 76 -5.05 -17.79 11.59
N LEU A 77 -4.47 -17.89 10.40
CA LEU A 77 -5.19 -18.06 9.15
C LEU A 77 -5.67 -19.51 8.98
N ASN A 78 -6.58 -19.74 8.03
CA ASN A 78 -7.11 -21.08 7.75
C ASN A 78 -6.05 -22.11 7.33
N ASN A 79 -4.86 -21.67 6.91
CA ASN A 79 -3.71 -22.51 6.58
C ASN A 79 -2.76 -22.75 7.77
N GLY A 80 -3.08 -22.22 8.96
CA GLY A 80 -2.25 -22.35 10.17
C GLY A 80 -1.14 -21.30 10.30
N GLU A 81 -0.92 -20.46 9.28
CA GLU A 81 0.08 -19.39 9.33
C GLU A 81 -0.45 -18.14 10.07
N THR A 82 0.46 -17.24 10.44
CA THR A 82 0.12 -15.92 11.00
C THR A 82 0.62 -14.82 10.06
N PHE A 83 0.00 -13.64 10.11
CA PHE A 83 0.38 -12.51 9.26
C PHE A 83 0.86 -11.28 10.05
N GLY A 84 1.18 -11.46 11.33
CA GLY A 84 1.55 -10.37 12.26
C GLY A 84 0.35 -9.62 12.87
N GLY A 85 -0.86 -9.77 12.33
CA GLY A 85 -2.05 -9.14 12.91
C GLY A 85 -2.53 -9.81 14.20
N ALA A 86 -3.03 -8.99 15.13
CA ALA A 86 -3.70 -9.39 16.37
C ALA A 86 -5.01 -8.57 16.54
N TYR A 87 -5.58 -8.48 17.73
CA TYR A 87 -6.84 -7.75 17.95
C TYR A 87 -6.63 -6.22 17.91
N GLY A 88 -6.65 -5.64 16.70
CA GLY A 88 -6.54 -4.19 16.48
C GLY A 88 -5.11 -3.64 16.57
N GLN A 89 -4.11 -4.51 16.48
CA GLN A 89 -2.68 -4.18 16.51
C GLN A 89 -1.90 -5.20 15.68
N PHE A 90 -0.67 -4.87 15.37
CA PHE A 90 0.28 -5.74 14.69
C PHE A 90 1.43 -6.06 15.64
N VAL A 91 1.93 -7.28 15.56
CA VAL A 91 3.02 -7.82 16.36
C VAL A 91 4.08 -8.33 15.40
N ASP A 92 5.17 -7.58 15.29
CA ASP A 92 6.26 -7.83 14.35
C ASP A 92 7.61 -7.69 15.07
N PRO A 93 8.68 -8.34 14.61
CA PRO A 93 10.02 -8.06 15.12
C PRO A 93 10.56 -6.73 14.57
N TYR A 94 11.20 -5.92 15.41
CA TYR A 94 11.98 -4.76 15.00
C TYR A 94 13.40 -4.88 15.55
N LYS A 95 14.38 -5.15 14.67
CA LYS A 95 15.79 -5.39 15.05
C LYS A 95 15.93 -6.41 16.20
N GLY A 96 15.20 -7.51 16.07
CA GLY A 96 15.17 -8.60 17.06
C GLY A 96 14.36 -8.35 18.33
N LEU A 97 13.74 -7.18 18.48
CA LEU A 97 12.84 -6.86 19.58
C LEU A 97 11.38 -7.13 19.21
N LEU A 98 10.59 -7.61 20.18
CA LEU A 98 9.15 -7.77 20.01
C LEU A 98 8.48 -6.39 19.96
N GLN A 99 7.99 -6.00 18.79
CA GLN A 99 7.28 -4.75 18.59
C GLN A 99 5.78 -5.00 18.50
N ILE A 100 4.99 -4.25 19.26
CA ILE A 100 3.53 -4.21 19.13
C ILE A 100 3.11 -2.81 18.71
N GLN A 101 2.46 -2.67 17.55
CA GLN A 101 2.23 -1.38 16.93
C GLN A 101 0.87 -1.26 16.23
N HIS A 102 0.44 -0.02 16.01
CA HIS A 102 -0.60 0.27 15.04
C HIS A 102 -0.42 1.68 14.48
N SER A 103 -0.70 1.85 13.18
CA SER A 103 -0.70 3.14 12.50
C SER A 103 -2.13 3.67 12.32
N GLY A 104 -2.28 4.97 12.16
CA GLY A 104 -3.57 5.61 11.89
C GLY A 104 -3.43 6.73 10.88
N GLY A 105 -4.47 6.97 10.10
CA GLY A 105 -4.46 8.02 9.11
C GLY A 105 -5.86 8.36 8.61
N ASP A 106 -6.24 9.63 8.77
CA ASP A 106 -7.54 10.15 8.37
C ASP A 106 -7.41 11.60 7.93
N ALA A 107 -7.93 11.92 6.73
CA ALA A 107 -7.65 13.19 6.06
C ALA A 107 -6.13 13.50 6.07
N GLY A 108 -5.72 14.62 6.67
CA GLY A 108 -4.31 14.98 6.86
C GLY A 108 -3.69 14.49 8.17
N TYR A 109 -4.44 13.87 9.10
CA TYR A 109 -3.87 13.36 10.35
C TYR A 109 -3.12 12.06 10.11
N ARG A 110 -2.00 11.87 10.80
CA ARG A 110 -1.28 10.60 10.86
C ARG A 110 -0.90 10.30 12.30
N SER A 111 -0.96 9.04 12.69
CA SER A 111 -0.57 8.61 14.03
C SER A 111 0.16 7.28 13.99
N TYR A 112 0.98 7.05 14.98
CA TYR A 112 1.65 5.79 15.20
C TYR A 112 1.87 5.58 16.69
N LEU A 113 1.58 4.39 17.18
CA LEU A 113 1.97 3.93 18.52
C LEU A 113 2.74 2.63 18.35
N SER A 114 3.91 2.57 18.99
CA SER A 114 4.72 1.37 19.09
C SER A 114 5.08 1.10 20.54
N ARG A 115 5.01 -0.17 20.94
CA ARG A 115 5.33 -0.66 22.29
C ARG A 115 6.33 -1.80 22.18
N PHE A 116 7.28 -1.83 23.11
CA PHE A 116 8.33 -2.84 23.27
C PHE A 116 8.24 -3.36 24.71
N PRO A 117 7.32 -4.31 24.99
CA PRO A 117 6.98 -4.70 26.37
C PRO A 117 8.16 -5.26 27.15
N GLU A 118 9.08 -5.98 26.48
CA GLU A 118 10.29 -6.54 27.10
C GLU A 118 11.27 -5.45 27.57
N GLN A 119 11.25 -4.28 26.93
CA GLN A 119 12.11 -3.13 27.25
C GLN A 119 11.40 -2.07 28.08
N ASP A 120 10.14 -2.31 28.50
CA ASP A 120 9.27 -1.33 29.16
C ASP A 120 9.26 0.04 28.44
N PHE A 121 9.19 -0.01 27.10
CA PHE A 121 9.36 1.17 26.26
C PHE A 121 8.21 1.35 25.27
N ALA A 122 7.80 2.59 25.03
CA ALA A 122 6.80 2.92 24.03
C ALA A 122 7.08 4.30 23.42
N VAL A 123 6.76 4.44 22.13
CA VAL A 123 6.83 5.71 21.40
C VAL A 123 5.51 5.95 20.69
N SER A 124 4.97 7.15 20.88
CA SER A 124 3.81 7.61 20.13
C SER A 124 4.14 8.89 19.36
N VAL A 125 3.70 8.94 18.10
CA VAL A 125 3.87 10.12 17.24
C VAL A 125 2.51 10.42 16.61
N VAL A 126 2.04 11.65 16.75
CA VAL A 126 0.82 12.15 16.13
C VAL A 126 1.15 13.40 15.32
N THR A 127 0.57 13.53 14.14
CA THR A 127 0.78 14.66 13.24
C THR A 127 -0.53 15.04 12.57
N ASN A 128 -0.58 16.26 12.07
CA ASN A 128 -1.68 16.79 11.27
C ASN A 128 -1.26 17.10 9.82
N ARG A 129 -0.20 16.45 9.34
CA ARG A 129 0.38 16.60 8.01
C ARG A 129 0.25 15.30 7.20
N GLY A 130 -0.54 15.33 6.12
CA GLY A 130 -0.99 14.14 5.38
C GLY A 130 0.10 13.34 4.67
N ASN A 131 1.26 13.93 4.40
CA ASN A 131 2.42 13.24 3.84
C ASN A 131 3.54 12.95 4.87
N SER A 132 3.25 13.09 6.16
CA SER A 132 4.20 12.68 7.20
C SER A 132 4.22 11.16 7.36
N ASN A 133 5.37 10.63 7.80
CA ASN A 133 5.53 9.22 8.13
C ASN A 133 5.83 9.10 9.65
N PRO A 134 4.80 9.04 10.51
CA PRO A 134 4.99 8.97 11.97
C PRO A 134 5.65 7.66 12.41
N ALA A 135 5.47 6.57 11.67
CA ALA A 135 6.13 5.30 11.96
C ALA A 135 7.66 5.44 11.85
N ALA A 136 8.15 6.01 10.75
CA ALA A 136 9.59 6.24 10.57
C ALA A 136 10.17 7.15 11.66
N LEU A 137 9.45 8.23 12.04
CA LEU A 137 9.87 9.12 13.12
C LEU A 137 9.90 8.40 14.48
N ALA A 138 8.90 7.59 14.79
CA ALA A 138 8.86 6.83 16.03
C ALA A 138 10.01 5.82 16.09
N LEU A 139 10.28 5.11 14.99
CA LEU A 139 11.36 4.14 14.90
C LEU A 139 12.75 4.78 15.00
N GLN A 140 12.94 6.03 14.56
CA GLN A 140 14.18 6.77 14.83
C GLN A 140 14.39 7.02 16.32
N VAL A 141 13.32 7.27 17.09
CA VAL A 141 13.42 7.39 18.55
C VAL A 141 13.74 6.03 19.17
N VAL A 142 13.09 4.95 18.72
CA VAL A 142 13.42 3.58 19.14
C VAL A 142 14.90 3.28 18.91
N ASP A 143 15.42 3.62 17.73
CA ASP A 143 16.82 3.44 17.35
C ASP A 143 17.81 4.14 18.28
N LEU A 144 17.43 5.28 18.84
CA LEU A 144 18.25 6.03 19.78
C LEU A 144 18.20 5.45 21.19
N PHE A 145 17.02 5.02 21.64
CA PHE A 145 16.81 4.63 23.04
C PHE A 145 17.05 3.13 23.30
N LEU A 146 16.77 2.26 22.33
CA LEU A 146 16.93 0.80 22.44
C LEU A 146 18.16 0.29 21.69
N ALA A 147 19.10 1.18 21.34
CA ALA A 147 20.31 0.83 20.59
C ALA A 147 21.09 -0.35 21.18
N ASN A 148 21.15 -0.42 22.51
CA ASN A 148 21.88 -1.46 23.25
C ASN A 148 21.05 -2.74 23.46
N ASP A 149 19.73 -2.68 23.27
CA ASP A 149 18.82 -3.81 23.45
C ASP A 149 18.64 -4.60 22.16
N PHE A 150 18.91 -3.97 21.00
CA PHE A 150 18.85 -4.65 19.72
C PHE A 150 19.69 -5.91 19.79
N LYS A 151 18.99 -7.03 19.61
CA LYS A 151 19.66 -8.28 19.38
C LYS A 151 20.33 -8.05 18.04
N GLU A 152 21.67 -8.09 18.02
CA GLU A 152 22.40 -8.25 16.76
C GLU A 152 21.56 -9.23 15.94
N GLU A 153 21.23 -8.88 14.70
CA GLU A 153 20.76 -9.91 13.78
C GLU A 153 21.77 -11.02 13.95
N THR A 154 21.40 -12.11 14.64
CA THR A 154 22.21 -13.32 14.71
C THR A 154 22.50 -13.56 13.27
N SER A 155 23.75 -13.27 12.92
CA SER A 155 24.31 -13.24 11.59
C SER A 155 23.21 -13.51 10.56
N GLN A 156 22.86 -12.52 9.73
CA GLN A 156 23.55 -12.48 8.45
C GLN A 156 24.42 -13.71 8.36
N THR A 157 23.89 -14.85 7.88
CA THR A 157 24.78 -15.77 7.19
C THR A 157 25.58 -14.80 6.36
N GLU A 158 26.88 -14.71 6.64
CA GLU A 158 27.79 -13.88 5.86
C GLU A 158 27.59 -14.43 4.46
N SER A 159 26.60 -13.87 3.77
CA SER A 159 26.31 -14.15 2.40
C SER A 159 27.57 -13.56 1.83
N LYS A 160 28.50 -14.45 1.46
CA LYS A 160 29.75 -14.10 0.81
C LYS A 160 29.49 -12.84 0.00
N PRO A 161 30.32 -11.78 0.15
CA PRO A 161 30.06 -10.48 -0.46
C PRO A 161 29.47 -10.69 -1.84
N GLU A 162 28.23 -10.20 -2.04
CA GLU A 162 27.45 -10.55 -3.23
C GLU A 162 28.30 -10.28 -4.47
N THR A 163 28.68 -11.35 -5.16
CA THR A 163 29.47 -11.23 -6.37
C THR A 163 28.55 -10.78 -7.48
N PHE A 164 28.65 -9.50 -7.84
CA PHE A 164 28.03 -9.01 -9.06
C PHE A 164 28.77 -9.60 -10.27
N ILE A 165 28.00 -10.08 -11.24
CA ILE A 165 28.55 -10.51 -12.52
C ILE A 165 28.39 -9.37 -13.54
N SER A 166 29.02 -9.50 -14.70
CA SER A 166 28.70 -8.66 -15.85
C SER A 166 27.84 -9.46 -16.82
N LEU A 167 26.74 -8.87 -17.27
CA LEU A 167 25.91 -9.39 -18.35
C LEU A 167 26.00 -8.45 -19.54
N GLY A 168 26.08 -9.01 -20.75
CA GLY A 168 26.11 -8.21 -21.97
C GLY A 168 24.78 -7.47 -22.21
N PRO A 169 24.78 -6.38 -22.99
CA PRO A 169 23.58 -5.60 -23.29
C PRO A 169 22.42 -6.44 -23.84
N GLU A 170 22.68 -7.42 -24.71
CA GLU A 170 21.64 -8.30 -25.27
C GLU A 170 20.95 -9.16 -24.19
N GLN A 171 21.74 -9.69 -23.24
CA GLN A 171 21.21 -10.48 -22.13
C GLN A 171 20.35 -9.60 -21.21
N LEU A 172 20.81 -8.38 -20.90
CA LEU A 172 20.04 -7.44 -20.10
C LEU A 172 18.73 -7.05 -20.81
N LYS A 173 18.79 -6.73 -22.11
CA LYS A 173 17.62 -6.38 -22.92
C LYS A 173 16.57 -7.48 -23.00
N SER A 174 16.96 -8.76 -22.89
CA SER A 174 15.97 -9.86 -22.85
C SER A 174 15.04 -9.82 -21.63
N PHE A 175 15.40 -9.08 -20.58
CA PHE A 175 14.56 -8.87 -19.40
C PHE A 175 13.68 -7.61 -19.48
N GLU A 176 13.81 -6.80 -20.54
CA GLU A 176 12.95 -5.64 -20.74
C GLU A 176 11.52 -6.10 -21.06
N ASN A 177 10.58 -5.73 -20.19
CA ASN A 177 9.17 -5.96 -20.41
C ASN A 177 8.32 -5.08 -19.49
N ASN A 178 7.02 -5.08 -19.74
CA ASN A 178 6.01 -4.62 -18.80
C ASN A 178 5.49 -5.83 -18.02
N TYR A 179 5.37 -5.65 -16.72
CA TYR A 179 5.01 -6.69 -15.78
C TYR A 179 3.76 -6.27 -15.00
N TRP A 180 2.86 -7.21 -14.82
CA TRP A 180 1.57 -7.00 -14.18
C TRP A 180 1.53 -7.75 -12.85
N TRP A 181 1.30 -7.00 -11.76
CA TRP A 181 1.04 -7.58 -10.47
C TRP A 181 -0.47 -7.80 -10.32
N GLU A 182 -0.92 -9.03 -10.51
CA GLU A 182 -2.36 -9.35 -10.55
C GLU A 182 -3.04 -9.08 -9.20
N GLU A 183 -2.44 -9.48 -8.08
CA GLU A 183 -3.09 -9.37 -6.77
C GLU A 183 -3.33 -7.92 -6.35
N GLN A 184 -2.44 -6.99 -6.73
CA GLN A 184 -2.60 -5.57 -6.41
C GLN A 184 -3.09 -4.74 -7.59
N ARG A 185 -3.22 -5.33 -8.79
CA ARG A 185 -3.56 -4.65 -10.04
C ARG A 185 -2.62 -3.48 -10.35
N ILE A 186 -1.31 -3.69 -10.17
CA ILE A 186 -0.29 -2.63 -10.34
C ILE A 186 0.66 -2.97 -11.50
N PRO A 187 0.90 -2.04 -12.45
CA PRO A 187 1.91 -2.23 -13.47
C PRO A 187 3.32 -1.94 -12.93
N ARG A 188 4.28 -2.68 -13.46
CA ARG A 188 5.73 -2.47 -13.31
C ARG A 188 6.36 -2.52 -14.68
N LYS A 189 7.51 -1.88 -14.80
CA LYS A 189 8.28 -1.90 -16.05
C LYS A 189 9.75 -2.14 -15.73
N VAL A 190 10.37 -2.97 -16.54
CA VAL A 190 11.83 -3.15 -16.55
C VAL A 190 12.35 -2.58 -17.86
N VAL A 191 13.30 -1.64 -17.77
CA VAL A 191 13.92 -1.01 -18.94
C VAL A 191 15.43 -1.02 -18.85
N PHE A 192 16.11 -1.17 -19.96
CA PHE A 192 17.55 -1.04 -20.10
C PHE A 192 17.90 0.43 -20.34
N LYS A 193 18.67 1.02 -19.43
CA LYS A 193 19.07 2.44 -19.49
C LYS A 193 20.49 2.61 -18.94
N ASN A 194 21.37 3.12 -19.80
CA ASN A 194 22.79 3.38 -19.50
C ASN A 194 23.46 2.12 -18.93
N ASP A 195 23.46 1.04 -19.71
CA ASP A 195 24.12 -0.25 -19.39
C ASP A 195 23.60 -0.97 -18.14
N THR A 196 22.42 -0.60 -17.63
CA THR A 196 21.83 -1.21 -16.44
C THR A 196 20.32 -1.34 -16.59
N LEU A 197 19.76 -2.44 -16.10
CA LEU A 197 18.32 -2.59 -15.99
C LEU A 197 17.76 -1.67 -14.89
N ARG A 198 16.60 -1.08 -15.13
CA ARG A 198 15.88 -0.21 -14.20
C ARG A 198 14.53 -0.83 -13.90
N TYR A 199 14.26 -1.04 -12.61
CA TYR A 199 12.94 -1.40 -12.13
C TYR A 199 12.14 -0.13 -11.89
N VAL A 200 11.11 0.10 -12.70
CA VAL A 200 10.30 1.31 -12.71
C VAL A 200 8.97 1.04 -12.01
N ARG A 201 8.65 1.86 -11.00
CA ARG A 201 7.40 1.81 -10.22
C ARG A 201 6.42 2.92 -10.58
N GLY A 202 6.89 3.94 -11.28
CA GLY A 202 6.13 5.12 -11.70
C GLY A 202 7.05 6.22 -12.24
N ILE A 203 6.48 7.36 -12.62
CA ILE A 203 7.24 8.50 -13.14
C ILE A 203 8.27 8.96 -12.08
N GLY A 204 9.54 9.03 -12.47
CA GLY A 204 10.64 9.44 -11.58
C GLY A 204 11.00 8.43 -10.48
N ASN A 205 10.35 7.27 -10.43
CA ASN A 205 10.57 6.26 -9.38
C ASN A 205 11.14 4.97 -10.00
N GLU A 206 12.46 4.94 -10.16
CA GLU A 206 13.20 3.79 -10.70
C GLU A 206 14.40 3.41 -9.82
N SER A 207 14.71 2.11 -9.77
CA SER A 207 15.90 1.59 -9.07
C SER A 207 16.79 0.79 -10.05
N PRO A 208 18.13 0.89 -9.95
CA PRO A 208 19.03 0.04 -10.73
C PRO A 208 18.93 -1.42 -10.28
N LEU A 209 19.06 -2.34 -11.23
CA LEU A 209 19.17 -3.78 -11.00
C LEU A 209 20.57 -4.24 -11.36
N ALA A 210 21.34 -4.66 -10.35
CA ALA A 210 22.69 -5.18 -10.53
C ALA A 210 22.66 -6.73 -10.61
N PRO A 211 23.18 -7.35 -11.67
CA PRO A 211 23.10 -8.80 -11.85
C PRO A 211 23.97 -9.55 -10.83
N ILE A 212 23.36 -10.52 -10.15
CA ILE A 212 24.05 -11.47 -9.25
C ILE A 212 24.11 -12.88 -9.86
N SER A 213 23.24 -13.18 -10.82
CA SER A 213 23.29 -14.37 -11.67
C SER A 213 22.76 -14.02 -13.05
N LYS A 214 22.65 -15.01 -13.95
CA LYS A 214 22.07 -14.81 -15.29
C LYS A 214 20.61 -14.32 -15.25
N THR A 215 19.87 -14.61 -14.18
CA THR A 215 18.43 -14.34 -14.05
C THR A 215 18.05 -13.57 -12.80
N LYS A 216 18.96 -13.43 -11.83
CA LYS A 216 18.69 -12.79 -10.53
C LYS A 216 19.52 -11.52 -10.39
N PHE A 217 18.88 -10.49 -9.85
CA PHE A 217 19.41 -9.13 -9.73
C PHE A 217 19.17 -8.58 -8.32
N ARG A 218 20.12 -7.81 -7.82
CA ARG A 218 19.97 -7.00 -6.61
C ARG A 218 19.40 -5.63 -6.99
N MET A 219 18.30 -5.23 -6.34
CA MET A 219 17.76 -3.88 -6.50
C MET A 219 18.54 -2.89 -5.65
N LEU A 220 19.19 -1.92 -6.29
CA LEU A 220 20.01 -0.92 -5.60
C LEU A 220 19.18 0.31 -5.21
N ARG A 221 19.73 1.12 -4.28
CA ARG A 221 19.11 2.37 -3.79
C ARG A 221 17.72 2.18 -3.19
N VAL A 222 17.55 1.09 -2.47
CA VAL A 222 16.37 0.78 -1.64
C VAL A 222 16.84 0.40 -0.24
N PRO A 223 16.05 0.68 0.82
CA PRO A 223 16.50 0.49 2.20
C PRO A 223 16.72 -0.98 2.59
N ALA A 224 16.01 -1.92 1.96
CA ALA A 224 16.10 -3.35 2.26
C ALA A 224 16.90 -4.16 1.22
N LYS A 225 17.28 -5.40 1.57
CA LYS A 225 17.81 -6.39 0.62
C LYS A 225 16.69 -6.97 -0.25
N VAL A 226 16.42 -6.27 -1.35
CA VAL A 226 15.44 -6.64 -2.37
C VAL A 226 16.13 -7.25 -3.59
N TYR A 227 15.59 -8.37 -4.06
CA TYR A 227 16.04 -9.05 -5.27
C TYR A 227 14.91 -9.12 -6.29
N VAL A 228 15.30 -9.13 -7.56
CA VAL A 228 14.41 -9.39 -8.70
C VAL A 228 14.94 -10.60 -9.42
N GLU A 229 14.10 -11.61 -9.64
CA GLU A 229 14.45 -12.80 -10.40
C GLU A 229 13.50 -12.98 -11.57
N PHE A 230 14.05 -13.28 -12.74
CA PHE A 230 13.30 -13.55 -13.96
C PHE A 230 13.30 -15.05 -14.23
N LEU A 231 12.12 -15.64 -14.24
CA LEU A 231 11.93 -17.08 -14.46
C LEU A 231 11.10 -17.31 -15.71
N LYS A 232 11.38 -18.41 -16.42
CA LYS A 232 10.51 -18.87 -17.50
C LYS A 232 9.56 -19.93 -16.96
N GLU A 233 8.27 -19.68 -17.05
CA GLU A 233 7.22 -20.60 -16.64
C GLU A 233 6.18 -20.68 -17.74
N ALA A 234 5.83 -21.90 -18.18
CA ALA A 234 4.92 -22.14 -19.31
C ALA A 234 5.27 -21.37 -20.61
N GLY A 235 6.56 -21.04 -20.82
CA GLY A 235 7.03 -20.28 -21.98
C GLY A 235 7.02 -18.75 -21.80
N GLU A 236 6.43 -18.24 -20.72
CA GLU A 236 6.38 -16.80 -20.41
C GLU A 236 7.47 -16.40 -19.41
N GLN A 237 7.99 -15.18 -19.54
CA GLN A 237 8.95 -14.62 -18.60
C GLN A 237 8.23 -13.95 -17.43
N ARG A 238 8.22 -14.60 -16.27
CA ARG A 238 7.74 -14.04 -15.00
C ARG A 238 8.84 -13.29 -14.28
N MET A 239 8.44 -12.35 -13.44
CA MET A 239 9.32 -11.58 -12.57
C MET A 239 8.88 -11.75 -11.12
N ASN A 240 9.79 -12.23 -10.28
CA ASN A 240 9.58 -12.34 -8.84
C ASN A 240 10.40 -11.27 -8.10
N VAL A 241 9.80 -10.66 -7.09
CA VAL A 241 10.47 -9.72 -6.20
C VAL A 241 10.56 -10.34 -4.81
N TYR A 242 11.77 -10.43 -4.28
CA TYR A 242 12.08 -11.03 -2.98
C TYR A 242 12.55 -9.97 -2.02
N GLN A 243 12.16 -10.10 -0.76
CA GLN A 243 12.83 -9.44 0.35
C GLN A 243 13.51 -10.54 1.17
N GLU A 244 14.83 -10.46 1.34
CA GLU A 244 15.60 -11.41 2.16
C GLU A 244 15.39 -12.90 1.77
N ASN A 245 15.24 -13.16 0.47
CA ASN A 245 14.94 -14.47 -0.15
C ASN A 245 13.53 -15.02 0.05
N THR A 246 12.64 -14.31 0.73
CA THR A 246 11.21 -14.63 0.75
C THR A 246 10.54 -13.98 -0.47
N PRO A 247 9.89 -14.76 -1.36
CA PRO A 247 9.14 -14.18 -2.47
C PRO A 247 7.99 -13.35 -1.92
N THR A 248 7.96 -12.07 -2.28
CA THR A 248 6.93 -11.12 -1.81
C THR A 248 5.94 -10.75 -2.91
N ILE A 249 6.37 -10.81 -4.18
CA ILE A 249 5.56 -10.42 -5.33
C ILE A 249 5.91 -11.32 -6.52
N THR A 250 4.89 -11.82 -7.20
CA THR A 250 4.99 -12.51 -8.49
C THR A 250 4.29 -11.66 -9.55
N LEU A 251 4.96 -11.41 -10.68
CA LEU A 251 4.42 -10.62 -11.78
C LEU A 251 4.52 -11.36 -13.11
N SER A 252 3.47 -11.28 -13.89
CA SER A 252 3.38 -11.85 -15.25
C SER A 252 3.66 -10.79 -16.30
N PRO A 253 4.21 -11.15 -17.47
CA PRO A 253 4.40 -10.18 -18.55
C PRO A 253 3.04 -9.74 -19.09
N TYR A 254 2.95 -8.51 -19.60
CA TYR A 254 1.77 -8.06 -20.34
C TYR A 254 2.16 -7.09 -21.44
N GLU A 255 1.37 -7.08 -22.51
CA GLU A 255 1.53 -6.13 -23.60
C GLU A 255 0.72 -4.86 -23.31
N PRO A 256 1.37 -3.69 -23.15
CA PRO A 256 0.65 -2.43 -23.06
C PRO A 256 0.04 -2.08 -24.41
N VAL A 257 -1.09 -1.38 -24.39
CA VAL A 257 -1.71 -0.85 -25.61
C VAL A 257 -1.30 0.60 -25.82
N ASP A 258 -1.03 0.98 -27.07
CA ASP A 258 -0.84 2.39 -27.44
C ASP A 258 -2.19 3.10 -27.29
N PRO A 259 -2.34 4.04 -26.34
CA PRO A 259 -3.64 4.68 -26.09
C PRO A 259 -4.22 5.37 -27.32
N LYS A 260 -3.37 5.82 -28.26
CA LYS A 260 -3.81 6.47 -29.50
C LYS A 260 -4.44 5.51 -30.51
N LYS A 261 -4.26 4.20 -30.34
CA LYS A 261 -4.77 3.16 -31.23
C LYS A 261 -6.00 2.46 -30.69
N VAL A 262 -6.42 2.76 -29.46
CA VAL A 262 -7.59 2.14 -28.84
C VAL A 262 -8.84 2.92 -29.25
N ASP A 263 -9.80 2.24 -29.87
CA ASP A 263 -11.14 2.80 -30.04
C ASP A 263 -11.84 2.83 -28.68
N LEU A 264 -12.11 4.04 -28.20
CA LEU A 264 -12.74 4.25 -26.90
C LEU A 264 -14.28 4.10 -26.93
N THR A 265 -14.87 4.06 -28.13
CA THR A 265 -16.32 4.05 -28.34
C THR A 265 -17.04 2.90 -27.60
N PRO A 266 -16.53 1.64 -27.60
CA PRO A 266 -17.21 0.54 -26.92
C PRO A 266 -17.34 0.72 -25.39
N TYR A 267 -16.43 1.47 -24.78
CA TYR A 267 -16.34 1.68 -23.32
C TYR A 267 -17.31 2.73 -22.79
N ILE A 268 -17.97 3.48 -23.67
CA ILE A 268 -18.98 4.46 -23.30
C ILE A 268 -20.23 3.74 -22.78
N GLY A 269 -20.82 4.33 -21.74
CA GLY A 269 -22.12 3.91 -21.20
C GLY A 269 -22.23 4.12 -19.70
N THR A 270 -23.39 3.74 -19.17
CA THR A 270 -23.67 3.74 -17.74
C THR A 270 -23.49 2.33 -17.17
N PHE A 271 -22.83 2.24 -16.02
CA PHE A 271 -22.53 0.99 -15.33
C PHE A 271 -23.04 1.06 -13.90
N TYR A 272 -23.98 0.20 -13.54
CA TYR A 272 -24.70 0.20 -12.25
C TYR A 272 -24.26 -0.97 -11.37
N SER A 273 -24.02 -0.73 -10.08
CA SER A 273 -23.79 -1.79 -9.10
C SER A 273 -25.02 -1.96 -8.20
N PRO A 274 -25.72 -3.11 -8.26
CA PRO A 274 -26.83 -3.39 -7.35
C PRO A 274 -26.41 -3.52 -5.89
N GLU A 275 -25.14 -3.87 -5.64
CA GLU A 275 -24.59 -3.97 -4.28
C GLU A 275 -24.45 -2.60 -3.60
N LEU A 276 -24.08 -1.56 -4.37
CA LEU A 276 -23.87 -0.20 -3.85
C LEU A 276 -25.01 0.77 -4.14
N ASP A 277 -25.98 0.37 -4.97
CA ASP A 277 -27.05 1.23 -5.50
C ASP A 277 -26.48 2.55 -6.07
N THR A 278 -25.50 2.40 -6.96
CA THR A 278 -24.86 3.55 -7.62
C THR A 278 -24.25 3.21 -8.97
N SER A 279 -24.03 4.24 -9.79
CA SER A 279 -23.55 4.10 -11.15
C SER A 279 -22.35 4.99 -11.46
N TYR A 280 -21.47 4.49 -12.31
CA TYR A 280 -20.48 5.28 -13.02
C TYR A 280 -20.92 5.47 -14.46
N ARG A 281 -20.75 6.68 -14.99
CA ARG A 281 -20.96 6.96 -16.42
C ARG A 281 -19.63 7.23 -17.09
N TYR A 282 -19.31 6.46 -18.11
CA TYR A 282 -18.09 6.61 -18.90
C TYR A 282 -18.41 7.36 -20.19
N THR A 283 -17.67 8.43 -20.45
CA THR A 283 -17.81 9.29 -21.64
C THR A 283 -16.44 9.65 -22.18
N ILE A 284 -16.36 10.16 -23.41
CA ILE A 284 -15.11 10.69 -23.97
C ILE A 284 -15.08 12.21 -23.76
N VAL A 285 -14.05 12.68 -23.06
CA VAL A 285 -13.76 14.11 -22.87
C VAL A 285 -12.33 14.36 -23.31
N ASP A 286 -12.12 15.32 -24.23
CA ASP A 286 -10.81 15.67 -24.79
C ASP A 286 -9.99 14.45 -25.29
N GLY A 287 -10.68 13.48 -25.90
CA GLY A 287 -10.07 12.26 -26.44
C GLY A 287 -9.64 11.23 -25.38
N LYS A 288 -10.04 11.40 -24.12
CA LYS A 288 -9.81 10.45 -23.03
C LYS A 288 -11.14 9.86 -22.55
N LEU A 289 -11.08 8.62 -22.10
CA LEU A 289 -12.20 8.00 -21.40
C LEU A 289 -12.26 8.57 -19.99
N THR A 290 -13.35 9.23 -19.64
CA THR A 290 -13.56 9.86 -18.33
C THR A 290 -14.78 9.23 -17.67
N ALA A 291 -14.58 8.71 -16.46
CA ALA A 291 -15.66 8.20 -15.62
C ALA A 291 -16.20 9.32 -14.71
N THR A 292 -17.51 9.45 -14.63
CA THR A 292 -18.19 10.38 -13.73
C THR A 292 -19.04 9.63 -12.72
N HIS A 293 -19.16 10.17 -11.51
CA HIS A 293 -19.95 9.61 -10.44
C HIS A 293 -20.55 10.73 -9.60
N ARG A 294 -21.79 10.57 -9.12
CA ARG A 294 -22.56 11.63 -8.45
C ARG A 294 -21.89 12.24 -7.20
N ARG A 295 -20.94 11.51 -6.57
CA ARG A 295 -20.25 11.94 -5.34
C ARG A 295 -18.76 12.22 -5.50
N ASN A 296 -18.17 11.90 -6.66
CA ASN A 296 -16.72 11.96 -6.86
C ASN A 296 -16.38 12.91 -8.00
N SER A 297 -15.15 13.44 -7.98
CA SER A 297 -14.59 14.12 -9.14
C SER A 297 -14.50 13.19 -10.34
N ASN A 298 -14.41 13.79 -11.53
CA ASN A 298 -14.17 13.06 -12.77
C ASN A 298 -12.86 12.27 -12.69
N LEU A 299 -12.90 11.03 -13.18
CA LEU A 299 -11.76 10.13 -13.22
C LEU A 299 -11.30 9.99 -14.67
N ASP A 300 -10.21 10.68 -15.02
CA ASP A 300 -9.57 10.52 -16.32
C ASP A 300 -8.81 9.20 -16.34
N MET A 301 -9.23 8.29 -17.22
CA MET A 301 -8.75 6.92 -17.23
C MET A 301 -7.51 6.78 -18.13
N GLU A 302 -6.46 6.17 -17.59
CA GLU A 302 -5.29 5.70 -18.31
C GLU A 302 -5.48 4.26 -18.76
N ILE A 303 -5.17 3.95 -20.02
CA ILE A 303 -5.23 2.59 -20.52
C ILE A 303 -3.96 1.84 -20.10
N ILE A 304 -4.12 0.68 -19.46
CA ILE A 304 -3.02 -0.21 -19.10
C ILE A 304 -2.81 -1.23 -20.22
N LYS A 305 -3.86 -1.99 -20.51
CA LYS A 305 -3.94 -2.98 -21.59
C LYS A 305 -5.37 -3.02 -22.13
N GLN A 306 -5.62 -3.81 -23.16
CA GLN A 306 -6.96 -4.00 -23.70
C GLN A 306 -7.97 -4.28 -22.57
N ASP A 307 -9.06 -3.49 -22.55
CA ASP A 307 -10.14 -3.58 -21.56
C ASP A 307 -9.74 -3.34 -20.09
N LEU A 308 -8.52 -2.88 -19.80
CA LEU A 308 -8.06 -2.59 -18.44
C LEU A 308 -7.54 -1.16 -18.33
N PHE A 309 -8.23 -0.39 -17.50
CA PHE A 309 -8.00 1.03 -17.32
C PHE A 309 -7.72 1.35 -15.85
N ARG A 310 -7.10 2.49 -15.58
CA ARG A 310 -6.91 2.97 -14.21
C ARG A 310 -7.04 4.48 -14.08
N HIS A 311 -7.36 4.94 -12.89
CA HIS A 311 -7.18 6.30 -12.44
C HIS A 311 -6.58 6.25 -11.04
N ASP A 312 -5.36 6.75 -10.87
CA ASP A 312 -4.57 6.59 -9.65
C ASP A 312 -4.51 5.12 -9.17
N ASN A 313 -5.16 4.80 -8.05
CA ASN A 313 -5.23 3.47 -7.44
C ASN A 313 -6.56 2.73 -7.72
N ILE A 314 -7.44 3.31 -8.53
CA ILE A 314 -8.69 2.71 -8.98
C ILE A 314 -8.41 2.01 -10.31
N VAL A 315 -8.70 0.72 -10.38
CA VAL A 315 -8.55 -0.09 -11.59
C VAL A 315 -9.93 -0.54 -12.06
N THR A 316 -10.24 -0.29 -13.33
CA THR A 316 -11.47 -0.69 -13.99
C THR A 316 -11.15 -1.72 -15.07
N GLU A 317 -11.63 -2.94 -14.89
CA GLU A 317 -11.63 -4.00 -15.92
C GLU A 317 -13.00 -4.02 -16.61
N PHE A 318 -13.03 -3.76 -17.91
CA PHE A 318 -14.22 -3.91 -18.74
C PHE A 318 -14.40 -5.38 -19.13
N VAL A 319 -15.60 -5.90 -18.89
CA VAL A 319 -15.94 -7.29 -19.15
C VAL A 319 -16.78 -7.36 -20.41
N ARG A 320 -16.39 -8.24 -21.33
CA ARG A 320 -17.13 -8.52 -22.56
C ARG A 320 -17.94 -9.79 -22.44
N ASP A 321 -19.08 -9.83 -23.12
CA ASP A 321 -19.90 -11.04 -23.29
C ASP A 321 -19.45 -11.88 -24.50
N ASN A 322 -20.20 -12.95 -24.77
CA ASN A 322 -19.94 -13.88 -25.88
C ASN A 322 -20.09 -13.24 -27.27
N SER A 323 -20.75 -12.08 -27.37
CA SER A 323 -20.87 -11.30 -28.61
C SER A 323 -19.73 -10.30 -28.80
N ASN A 324 -18.75 -10.30 -27.88
CA ASN A 324 -17.65 -9.34 -27.79
C ASN A 324 -18.11 -7.90 -27.45
N ALA A 325 -19.35 -7.72 -27.00
CA ALA A 325 -19.87 -6.45 -26.49
C ALA A 325 -19.53 -6.29 -25.01
N ILE A 326 -19.31 -5.05 -24.55
CA ILE A 326 -19.07 -4.79 -23.13
C ILE A 326 -20.37 -4.95 -22.36
N SER A 327 -20.39 -5.89 -21.40
CA SER A 327 -21.54 -6.22 -20.57
C SER A 327 -21.45 -5.63 -19.16
N GLY A 328 -20.26 -5.20 -18.72
CA GLY A 328 -20.09 -4.58 -17.42
C GLY A 328 -18.65 -4.21 -17.11
N ILE A 329 -18.40 -3.82 -15.87
CA ILE A 329 -17.06 -3.51 -15.35
C ILE A 329 -16.85 -4.16 -13.97
N LYS A 330 -15.60 -4.47 -13.68
CA LYS A 330 -15.10 -4.79 -12.33
C LYS A 330 -14.20 -3.66 -11.87
N VAL A 331 -14.57 -3.03 -10.76
CA VAL A 331 -13.78 -1.94 -10.16
C VAL A 331 -13.03 -2.47 -8.94
N SER A 332 -11.73 -2.22 -8.91
CA SER A 332 -10.85 -2.60 -7.80
C SER A 332 -10.08 -1.39 -7.27
N THR A 333 -9.82 -1.40 -5.97
CA THR A 333 -8.97 -0.46 -5.25
C THR A 333 -8.08 -1.24 -4.28
N GLY A 334 -7.25 -0.56 -3.50
CA GLY A 334 -6.51 -1.21 -2.40
C GLY A 334 -7.39 -1.79 -1.28
N ARG A 335 -8.70 -1.52 -1.25
CA ARG A 335 -9.62 -1.96 -0.17
C ARG A 335 -10.79 -2.82 -0.65
N VAL A 336 -11.14 -2.73 -1.93
CA VAL A 336 -12.27 -3.44 -2.53
C VAL A 336 -11.77 -4.10 -3.81
N ARG A 337 -12.10 -5.37 -4.04
CA ARG A 337 -11.64 -6.10 -5.23
C ARG A 337 -12.84 -6.55 -6.05
N ASN A 338 -12.73 -6.36 -7.37
CA ASN A 338 -13.65 -6.87 -8.37
C ASN A 338 -15.12 -6.52 -8.11
N LEU A 339 -15.40 -5.32 -7.58
CA LEU A 339 -16.77 -4.88 -7.38
C LEU A 339 -17.46 -4.76 -8.75
N TRP A 340 -18.56 -5.48 -8.90
CA TRP A 340 -19.27 -5.60 -10.17
C TRP A 340 -20.20 -4.41 -10.40
N PHE A 341 -20.19 -3.91 -11.64
CA PHE A 341 -21.21 -3.04 -12.19
C PHE A 341 -21.65 -3.58 -13.55
N GLU A 342 -22.94 -3.79 -13.73
CA GLU A 342 -23.52 -4.20 -15.01
C GLU A 342 -23.70 -2.99 -15.93
N LYS A 343 -23.47 -3.17 -17.24
CA LYS A 343 -23.77 -2.13 -18.21
C LYS A 343 -25.29 -2.02 -18.34
N THR A 344 -25.81 -0.82 -18.15
CA THR A 344 -27.23 -0.53 -18.35
C THR A 344 -27.43 0.10 -19.72
N GLU A 345 -28.58 -0.14 -20.33
CA GLU A 345 -29.02 0.67 -21.48
C GLU A 345 -29.24 2.10 -20.99
N ASP A 346 -28.76 3.08 -21.77
CA ASP A 346 -28.89 4.51 -21.46
C ASP A 346 -30.34 5.01 -21.61
#